data_AF-A0A6G2K9T3-F1
#
_entry.id   AF-A0A6G2K9T3-F1
#
_cell.length_a   1.000
_cell.length_b   1.000
_cell.length_c   1.000
_cell.angle_alpha   90.00
_cell.angle_beta   90.00
_cell.angle_gamma   90.00
#
_symmetry.space_group_name_H-M   'P 1'
#
loop_
_entity.id
_entity.type
_entity.pdbx_description
1 polymer ?
#
loop_
_entity_poly.entity_id
_entity_poly.type
_entity_poly.pdbx_seq_one_letter_code
_entity_poly.pdbx_strand_id
1 'polypeptide(L)'
;MAVACTKCKDDIPDDVDLDPFAAKYPCCNKCWTAWKEYRVMVINEMRLDMSMLDHRKLLKKHEKMFVGVLTPEGGVIDYTNEENRNPDA
;
A
#
# COMPACT_ATOMS: atom_id res chain seq x y z
N MET A 1 -8.27 -15.66 -10.53
CA MET A 1 -6.89 -16.02 -10.10
C MET A 1 -6.73 -15.26 -8.81
N ALA A 2 -6.59 -15.93 -7.66
CA ALA A 2 -6.53 -15.23 -6.39
C ALA A 2 -5.33 -14.29 -6.36
N VAL A 3 -5.59 -12.99 -6.23
CA VAL A 3 -4.54 -11.97 -6.12
C VAL A 3 -4.16 -11.88 -4.65
N ALA A 4 -2.92 -12.18 -4.31
CA ALA A 4 -2.45 -12.06 -2.94
C ALA A 4 -2.31 -10.59 -2.54
N CYS A 5 -2.80 -10.24 -1.36
CA CYS A 5 -2.71 -8.89 -0.81
C CYS A 5 -1.25 -8.52 -0.53
N THR A 6 -0.80 -7.38 -1.04
CA THR A 6 0.58 -6.88 -0.83
C THR A 6 0.93 -6.62 0.64
N LYS A 7 -0.06 -6.34 1.49
CA LYS A 7 0.14 -6.05 2.92
C LYS A 7 0.02 -7.28 3.82
N CYS A 8 -1.09 -8.00 3.77
CA CYS A 8 -1.35 -9.13 4.67
C CYS A 8 -0.97 -10.48 4.06
N LYS A 9 -0.64 -10.54 2.77
CA LYS A 9 -0.36 -11.78 2.00
C LYS A 9 -1.52 -12.77 1.91
N ASP A 10 -2.70 -12.39 2.41
CA ASP A 10 -3.92 -13.17 2.25
C ASP A 10 -4.44 -13.10 0.82
N ASP A 11 -5.08 -14.18 0.36
CA ASP A 11 -5.76 -14.23 -0.93
C ASP A 11 -6.95 -13.27 -0.97
N ILE A 12 -6.99 -12.41 -2.00
CA ILE A 12 -8.16 -11.58 -2.31
C ILE A 12 -9.09 -12.43 -3.20
N PRO A 13 -10.31 -12.71 -2.74
CA PRO A 13 -11.28 -13.43 -3.56
C PRO A 13 -11.65 -12.59 -4.79
N ASP A 14 -11.72 -13.22 -5.97
CA ASP A 14 -12.14 -12.56 -7.23
C ASP A 14 -13.57 -11.97 -7.15
N ASP A 15 -14.39 -12.40 -6.18
CA ASP A 15 -15.78 -11.94 -5.98
C ASP A 15 -15.89 -10.61 -5.21
N VAL A 16 -14.77 -10.09 -4.68
CA VAL A 16 -14.77 -8.85 -3.91
C VAL A 16 -14.42 -7.67 -4.80
N ASP A 17 -15.38 -6.76 -4.97
CA ASP A 17 -15.14 -5.47 -5.63
C ASP A 17 -14.19 -4.63 -4.76
N LEU A 18 -12.96 -4.46 -5.24
CA LEU A 18 -11.94 -3.68 -4.56
C LEU A 18 -12.15 -2.20 -4.83
N ASP A 19 -11.88 -1.36 -3.83
CA ASP A 19 -11.81 0.08 -4.02
C ASP A 19 -10.87 0.42 -5.21
N PRO A 20 -11.24 1.33 -6.14
CA PRO A 20 -10.45 1.61 -7.35
C PRO A 20 -9.01 2.03 -7.07
N PHE A 21 -8.73 2.55 -5.87
CA PHE A 21 -7.37 2.87 -5.43
C PHE A 21 -6.66 1.66 -4.83
N ALA A 22 -7.36 0.78 -4.13
CA ALA A 22 -6.83 -0.48 -3.61
C ALA A 22 -6.47 -1.46 -4.73
N ALA A 23 -7.29 -1.50 -5.78
CA ALA A 23 -7.07 -2.31 -6.98
C ALA A 23 -5.75 -1.98 -7.70
N LYS A 24 -5.21 -0.76 -7.54
CA LYS A 24 -3.91 -0.36 -8.10
C LYS A 24 -2.71 -0.96 -7.38
N TYR A 25 -2.86 -1.36 -6.12
CA TYR A 25 -1.76 -1.82 -5.24
C TYR A 25 -1.93 -3.28 -4.78
N PRO A 26 -2.61 -4.12 -5.58
CA PRO A 26 -3.21 -5.39 -5.16
C PRO A 26 -3.48 -5.52 -3.65
N CYS A 27 -4.28 -4.60 -3.09
CA CYS A 27 -4.52 -4.50 -1.66
C CYS A 27 -5.97 -4.85 -1.32
N CYS A 28 -6.19 -5.68 -0.30
CA CYS A 28 -7.54 -6.06 0.11
C CYS A 28 -8.28 -4.87 0.77
N ASN A 29 -9.61 -4.86 0.71
CA ASN A 29 -10.42 -3.78 1.30
C ASN A 29 -10.18 -3.60 2.81
N LYS A 30 -9.82 -4.66 3.54
CA LYS A 30 -9.45 -4.57 4.98
C LYS A 30 -8.19 -3.74 5.18
N CYS A 31 -7.11 -4.07 4.47
CA CYS A 31 -5.86 -3.32 4.53
C CYS A 31 -6.01 -1.89 3.99
N TRP A 32 -6.83 -1.69 2.96
CA TRP A 32 -7.13 -0.36 2.44
C TRP A 32 -7.92 0.49 3.44
N THR A 33 -8.86 -0.10 4.17
CA THR A 33 -9.60 0.58 5.25
C THR A 33 -8.65 1.01 6.38
N ALA A 34 -7.74 0.12 6.79
CA ALA A 34 -6.72 0.44 7.77
C ALA A 34 -5.78 1.58 7.30
N TRP A 35 -5.45 1.62 5.99
CA TRP A 35 -4.71 2.76 5.42
C TRP A 35 -5.50 4.06 5.53
N LYS A 36 -6.81 4.07 5.26
CA LYS A 36 -7.64 5.28 5.37
C LYS A 36 -7.62 5.87 6.79
N GLU A 37 -7.64 5.01 7.81
CA GLU A 37 -7.52 5.44 9.22
C GLU A 37 -6.10 5.92 9.54
N TYR A 38 -5.08 5.15 9.18
CA TYR A 38 -3.69 5.51 9.40
C TYR A 38 -3.29 6.81 8.68
N ARG A 39 -3.83 7.06 7.49
CA ARG A 39 -3.66 8.30 6.72
C ARG A 39 -4.03 9.52 7.56
N VAL A 40 -5.13 9.47 8.32
CA VAL A 40 -5.56 10.59 9.17
C VAL A 40 -4.55 10.83 10.29
N MET A 41 -4.02 9.76 10.90
CA MET A 41 -2.98 9.87 11.92
C MET A 41 -1.70 10.51 11.35
N VAL A 42 -1.24 10.07 10.19
CA VAL A 42 -0.04 10.63 9.53
C VAL A 42 -0.22 12.12 9.21
N ILE A 43 -1.41 12.51 8.71
CA ILE A 43 -1.71 13.92 8.44
C ILE A 43 -1.64 14.76 9.71
N ASN A 44 -2.24 14.29 10.81
CA ASN A 44 -2.35 15.04 12.04
C ASN A 44 -1.01 15.13 12.79
N GLU A 45 -0.33 13.99 12.98
CA GLU A 45 0.93 13.91 13.74
C GLU A 45 2.07 14.64 13.02
N MET A 46 2.16 14.52 11.69
CA MET A 46 3.18 15.21 10.89
C MET A 46 2.75 16.61 10.44
N ARG A 47 1.53 17.05 10.81
CA ARG A 47 0.93 18.34 10.44
C ARG A 47 0.97 18.61 8.94
N LEU A 48 0.59 17.62 8.14
CA LEU A 48 0.62 17.71 6.68
C LEU A 48 -0.51 18.59 6.15
N ASP A 49 -0.17 19.76 5.63
CA ASP A 49 -1.02 20.55 4.76
C ASP A 49 -1.22 19.87 3.38
N MET A 50 -2.45 19.43 3.07
CA MET A 50 -2.79 18.79 1.79
C MET A 50 -2.77 19.73 0.58
N SER A 51 -2.72 21.05 0.80
CA SER A 51 -2.54 22.04 -0.27
C SER A 51 -1.10 22.08 -0.78
N MET A 52 -0.12 21.69 0.05
CA MET A 52 1.29 21.65 -0.32
C MET A 52 1.65 20.37 -1.09
N LEU A 53 2.34 20.55 -2.21
CA LEU A 53 2.71 19.45 -3.11
C LEU A 53 3.66 18.45 -2.44
N ASP A 54 4.63 18.92 -1.66
CA ASP A 54 5.60 18.07 -0.97
C ASP A 54 4.95 17.23 0.15
N HIS A 55 3.96 17.79 0.83
CA HIS A 55 3.18 17.06 1.84
C HIS A 55 2.33 15.95 1.22
N ARG A 56 1.72 16.20 0.04
CA ARG A 56 1.03 15.14 -0.71
C ARG A 56 1.99 14.03 -1.16
N LYS A 57 3.20 14.37 -1.60
CA LYS A 57 4.24 13.39 -1.96
C LYS A 57 4.64 12.54 -0.77
N LEU A 58 4.83 13.17 0.40
CA LEU A 58 5.18 12.47 1.64
C LEU A 58 4.07 11.50 2.05
N LEU A 59 2.81 11.94 2.07
CA LEU A 59 1.68 11.06 2.37
C LEU A 59 1.59 9.88 1.40
N LYS A 60 1.85 10.10 0.10
CA LYS A 60 1.89 9.04 -0.90
C LYS A 60 3.07 8.07 -0.70
N LYS A 61 4.19 8.52 -0.12
CA LYS A 61 5.28 7.63 0.30
C LYS A 61 4.83 6.73 1.45
N HIS A 62 4.15 7.29 2.45
CA HIS A 62 3.54 6.51 3.54
C HIS A 62 2.49 5.53 3.04
N GLU A 63 1.69 5.91 2.03
CA GLU A 63 0.73 5.01 1.38
C GLU A 63 1.44 3.77 0.85
N LYS A 64 2.47 3.97 -0.01
CA LYS A 64 3.22 2.88 -0.62
C LYS A 64 3.93 2.00 0.42
N MET A 65 4.50 2.60 1.47
CA MET A 65 5.10 1.84 2.57
C MET A 65 4.06 1.03 3.35
N PHE A 66 2.88 1.61 3.56
CA PHE A 66 1.81 0.96 4.30
C PHE A 66 1.27 -0.26 3.56
N VAL A 67 1.00 -0.12 2.26
CA VAL A 67 0.50 -1.23 1.42
C VAL A 67 1.59 -2.23 1.03
N GLY A 68 2.85 -2.02 1.42
CA GLY A 68 3.96 -2.96 1.16
C GLY A 68 4.65 -2.79 -0.20
N VAL A 69 4.24 -1.83 -1.02
CA VAL A 69 4.82 -1.52 -2.35
C VAL A 69 6.21 -0.86 -2.24
N LEU A 70 6.55 -0.33 -1.07
CA LEU A 70 7.86 0.26 -0.77
C LEU A 70 8.38 -0.26 0.56
N THR A 71 9.60 -0.80 0.62
CA THR A 71 10.26 -1.11 1.89
C THR A 71 10.69 0.18 2.62
N PRO A 72 10.79 0.17 3.95
CA PRO A 72 11.28 1.30 4.75
C PRO A 72 12.70 1.76 4.38
N GLU A 73 13.46 0.92 3.66
CA GLU A 73 14.82 1.19 3.18
C GLU A 73 14.86 1.85 1.79
N GLY A 74 13.70 2.10 1.16
CA GLY A 74 13.62 2.73 -0.17
C GLY A 74 13.70 1.76 -1.35
N GLY A 75 13.66 0.45 -1.10
CA GLY A 75 13.44 -0.55 -2.13
C GLY A 75 12.00 -0.50 -2.64
N VAL A 76 11.83 -0.24 -3.93
CA VAL A 76 10.56 -0.50 -4.61
C VAL A 76 10.46 -2.00 -4.76
N ILE A 77 9.52 -2.65 -4.06
CA ILE A 77 9.22 -4.06 -4.30
C ILE A 77 8.37 -4.11 -5.56
N ASP A 78 9.02 -4.41 -6.68
CA ASP A 78 8.36 -4.67 -7.94
C ASP A 78 7.78 -6.10 -7.89
N TYR A 79 6.48 -6.21 -7.56
CA TYR A 79 5.77 -7.48 -7.48
C TYR A 79 5.47 -8.11 -8.86
N THR A 80 5.92 -7.49 -9.95
CA THR A 80 5.92 -8.04 -11.31
C THR A 80 7.14 -8.90 -11.60
N ASN A 81 8.16 -8.92 -10.73
CA ASN A 81 9.38 -9.70 -10.90
C ASN A 81 9.36 -10.98 -10.04
N GLU A 82 9.42 -12.15 -10.69
CA GLU A 82 9.38 -13.49 -10.08
C GLU A 82 10.49 -13.73 -9.03
N GLU A 83 11.62 -13.02 -9.10
CA GLU A 83 12.72 -13.18 -8.13
C GLU A 83 12.39 -12.67 -6.72
N ASN A 84 11.49 -11.70 -6.58
CA ASN A 84 11.14 -11.16 -5.26
C ASN A 84 10.12 -12.03 -4.50
N ARG A 85 9.76 -13.20 -5.07
CA ARG A 85 8.83 -14.17 -4.47
C ARG A 85 9.52 -15.16 -3.53
N ASN A 86 10.85 -15.25 -3.54
CA ASN A 86 11.56 -16.22 -2.71
C ASN A 86 12.72 -15.56 -1.94
N PRO A 87 12.66 -15.46 -0.59
CA PRO A 87 13.78 -14.97 0.22
C PRO A 87 14.94 -15.98 0.37
N ASP A 88 14.88 -17.13 -0.31
CA ASP A 88 15.88 -18.22 -0.27
C ASP A 88 16.33 -18.63 -1.69
N ALA A 89 16.91 -17.70 -2.46
CA ALA A 89 17.65 -18.01 -3.69
C ALA A 89 19.05 -17.39 -3.66
#